data_AF-A0A973HMM3-F1
#
_entry.id   AF-A0A973HMM3-F1
#
_cell.length_a   1.000
_cell.length_b   1.000
_cell.length_c   1.000
_cell.angle_alpha   90.00
_cell.angle_beta   90.00
_cell.angle_gamma   90.00
#
_symmetry.space_group_name_H-M   'P 1'
#
loop_
_entity.id
_entity.type
_entity.pdbx_description
1 polymer ?
#
loop_
_entity_poly.entity_id
_entity_poly.type
_entity_poly.pdbx_seq_one_letter_code
_entity_poly.pdbx_strand_id
1 'polypeptide(L)'
;MFQLNKNMLLLILVAFSITAFTAPTAMDTKLNDGQEIMIECDLVKKPEKFVVFRKLKTSNPIKSTKSKGVHYRLYIPEGYNKSKTKVYPLMFISSPGGGASLGAMKSRLAKDGWLVACLQESKNGNPDWINNFCAAYDDIVKRCRVAKGLKFATGMSGGARYSSTYALTRPGMRGIFCQAAGFAYGFKKLKYREIYKKYPTHIAVAGSFGTSDSNLYESQDIRCSLPSKSARYIGFFKGGHTWCPENTFGHLMDWMENEVFLRPAPTVKAIKLLTKSAVVEKMNSHSYLWYFDLLVKRLEAAKSKTEKFHILEKIMTVAKFGKLSSVSKITKEFKSLQIMHRKLLGSQEIQKYKQAKTAYKAVQKSYLLFELSKKKGDSGGRKIQLSKKENKLLENLFNSVEKFSNKFPESIFLKFENARVASLRMEYKK
;
A
#
# COMPACT_ATOMS: atom_id res chain seq x y z
N MET A 1 4.05 -88.73 11.45
CA MET A 1 3.54 -88.53 10.08
C MET A 1 2.36 -87.55 10.21
N PHE A 2 2.36 -86.30 9.77
CA PHE A 2 3.03 -85.59 8.67
C PHE A 2 3.60 -84.25 9.15
N GLN A 3 4.81 -83.90 8.69
CA GLN A 3 5.36 -82.55 8.78
C GLN A 3 4.63 -81.65 7.77
N LEU A 4 4.01 -80.55 8.24
CA LEU A 4 3.61 -79.45 7.36
C LEU A 4 4.62 -78.30 7.44
N ASN A 5 4.96 -77.81 6.26
CA ASN A 5 6.11 -77.01 5.89
C ASN A 5 5.98 -75.55 6.38
N LYS A 6 6.95 -75.05 7.16
CA LYS A 6 6.96 -73.69 7.77
C LYS A 6 7.26 -72.54 6.78
N ASN A 7 7.38 -72.82 5.48
CA ASN A 7 7.93 -71.87 4.50
C ASN A 7 6.93 -71.36 3.44
N MET A 8 5.63 -71.28 3.74
CA MET A 8 4.69 -70.77 2.73
C MET A 8 3.46 -70.05 3.29
N LEU A 9 3.65 -69.20 4.29
CA LEU A 9 2.67 -68.16 4.63
C LEU A 9 3.28 -66.77 4.40
N LEU A 10 3.72 -66.59 3.16
CA LEU A 10 3.85 -65.31 2.48
C LEU A 10 2.43 -64.75 2.25
N LEU A 11 1.71 -64.44 3.33
CA LEU A 11 0.39 -63.84 3.26
C LEU A 11 0.58 -62.32 3.23
N ILE A 12 0.89 -61.85 2.01
CA ILE A 12 0.39 -60.63 1.39
C ILE A 12 -0.27 -59.66 2.39
N LEU A 13 0.56 -58.94 3.15
CA LEU A 13 0.18 -57.65 3.72
C LEU A 13 0.22 -56.65 2.55
N VAL A 14 -0.82 -56.67 1.72
CA VAL A 14 -1.13 -55.50 0.89
C VAL A 14 -1.43 -54.39 1.87
N ALA A 15 -0.42 -53.56 2.16
CA ALA A 15 -0.61 -52.24 2.70
C ALA A 15 -1.44 -51.47 1.66
N PHE A 16 -2.75 -51.63 1.71
CA PHE A 16 -3.69 -50.66 1.17
C PHE A 16 -3.48 -49.39 2.01
N SER A 17 -2.46 -48.62 1.64
CA SER A 17 -2.42 -47.20 1.91
C SER A 17 -3.66 -46.64 1.20
N ILE A 18 -4.79 -46.63 1.91
CA ILE A 18 -5.97 -45.88 1.51
C ILE A 18 -5.51 -44.42 1.55
N THR A 19 -4.94 -43.96 0.44
CA THR A 19 -4.83 -42.54 0.17
C THR A 19 -6.27 -42.09 -0.01
N ALA A 20 -6.92 -41.72 1.09
CA ALA A 20 -8.17 -41.00 1.03
C ALA A 20 -7.88 -39.76 0.19
N PHE A 21 -8.33 -39.78 -1.07
CA PHE A 21 -8.33 -38.59 -1.92
C PHE A 21 -9.32 -37.64 -1.28
N THR A 22 -8.84 -36.82 -0.33
CA THR A 22 -9.59 -35.69 0.16
C THR A 22 -9.93 -34.85 -1.05
N ALA A 23 -11.22 -34.61 -1.29
CA ALA A 23 -11.65 -33.74 -2.38
C ALA A 23 -10.86 -32.43 -2.28
N PRO A 24 -10.31 -31.91 -3.39
CA PRO A 24 -9.53 -30.68 -3.37
C PRO A 24 -10.36 -29.59 -2.71
N THR A 25 -9.84 -29.04 -1.63
CA THR A 25 -10.45 -27.93 -0.93
C THR A 25 -10.26 -26.66 -1.74
N ALA A 26 -11.04 -25.61 -1.45
CA ALA A 26 -10.79 -24.29 -2.03
C ALA A 26 -9.33 -23.83 -1.79
N MET A 27 -8.63 -24.34 -0.78
CA MET A 27 -7.20 -24.04 -0.52
C MET A 27 -6.23 -24.71 -1.51
N ASP A 28 -6.65 -25.76 -2.21
CA ASP A 28 -5.83 -26.54 -3.13
C ASP A 28 -5.82 -25.98 -4.56
N THR A 29 -6.54 -24.87 -4.81
CA THR A 29 -6.56 -24.19 -6.11
C THR A 29 -5.14 -23.85 -6.56
N LYS A 30 -4.73 -24.40 -7.70
CA LYS A 30 -3.42 -24.16 -8.31
C LYS A 30 -3.24 -22.68 -8.63
N LEU A 31 -2.19 -22.09 -8.06
CA LEU A 31 -1.84 -20.69 -8.27
C LEU A 31 -0.89 -20.56 -9.48
N ASN A 32 -1.43 -20.24 -10.65
CA ASN A 32 -0.65 -20.01 -11.86
C ASN A 32 -0.04 -18.60 -11.89
N ASP A 33 1.25 -18.52 -12.17
CA ASP A 33 1.98 -17.25 -12.30
C ASP A 33 1.39 -16.38 -13.42
N GLY A 34 1.32 -15.06 -13.18
CA GLY A 34 0.90 -14.07 -14.18
C GLY A 34 -0.60 -14.03 -14.48
N GLN A 35 -1.42 -14.83 -13.81
CA GLN A 35 -2.86 -14.94 -14.07
C GLN A 35 -3.71 -14.42 -12.90
N GLU A 36 -4.93 -13.99 -13.22
CA GLU A 36 -6.00 -13.73 -12.25
C GLU A 36 -6.85 -15.00 -12.07
N ILE A 37 -7.06 -15.41 -10.83
CA ILE A 37 -7.82 -16.62 -10.47
C ILE A 37 -8.96 -16.21 -9.56
N MET A 38 -10.19 -16.62 -9.87
CA MET A 38 -11.31 -16.41 -8.95
C MET A 38 -11.19 -17.39 -7.78
N ILE A 39 -11.22 -16.88 -6.56
CA ILE A 39 -11.18 -17.67 -5.34
C ILE A 39 -12.45 -17.39 -4.54
N GLU A 40 -13.14 -18.46 -4.16
CA GLU A 40 -14.21 -18.44 -3.17
C GLU A 40 -13.61 -18.65 -1.77
N CYS A 41 -14.08 -17.90 -0.79
CA CYS A 41 -13.62 -17.99 0.59
C CYS A 41 -14.71 -17.67 1.59
N ASP A 42 -14.49 -18.11 2.83
CA ASP A 42 -15.41 -17.94 3.94
C ASP A 42 -14.83 -17.02 5.02
N LEU A 43 -15.71 -16.25 5.66
CA LEU A 43 -15.36 -15.47 6.84
C LEU A 43 -15.31 -16.38 8.07
N VAL A 44 -14.11 -16.83 8.41
CA VAL A 44 -13.87 -17.69 9.59
C VAL A 44 -14.08 -16.94 10.91
N LYS A 45 -13.60 -15.68 10.99
CA LYS A 45 -13.69 -14.86 12.21
C LYS A 45 -14.20 -13.47 11.90
N LYS A 46 -15.40 -13.16 12.39
CA LYS A 46 -15.92 -11.77 12.37
C LYS A 46 -14.96 -10.87 13.17
N PRO A 47 -14.62 -9.66 12.67
CA PRO A 47 -13.86 -8.67 13.42
C PRO A 47 -14.44 -8.44 14.82
N GLU A 48 -13.60 -8.57 15.86
CA GLU A 48 -14.04 -8.65 17.27
C GLU A 48 -14.94 -7.48 17.72
N LYS A 49 -14.82 -6.28 17.11
CA LYS A 49 -15.72 -5.15 17.37
C LYS A 49 -15.89 -4.23 16.15
N PHE A 50 -16.97 -4.40 15.41
CA PHE A 50 -17.52 -3.42 14.45
C PHE A 50 -18.08 -2.15 15.11
N VAL A 51 -17.70 -1.82 16.35
CA VAL A 51 -18.36 -0.75 17.14
C VAL A 51 -18.33 0.60 16.41
N VAL A 52 -17.26 0.85 15.66
CA VAL A 52 -17.14 2.01 14.78
C VAL A 52 -18.27 2.07 13.75
N PHE A 53 -18.60 0.94 13.15
CA PHE A 53 -19.51 0.82 12.02
C PHE A 53 -20.99 0.71 12.42
N ARG A 54 -21.30 0.54 13.73
CA ARG A 54 -22.66 0.31 14.28
C ARG A 54 -23.71 1.32 13.85
N LYS A 55 -23.33 2.54 13.46
CA LYS A 55 -24.25 3.60 13.05
C LYS A 55 -23.85 4.28 11.75
N LEU A 56 -23.13 3.58 10.86
CA LEU A 56 -22.97 4.07 9.49
C LEU A 56 -24.35 4.29 8.85
N LYS A 57 -24.54 5.46 8.21
CA LYS A 57 -25.70 5.72 7.34
C LYS A 57 -25.63 4.87 6.06
N THR A 58 -24.42 4.60 5.57
CA THR A 58 -24.14 3.63 4.51
C THR A 58 -24.27 2.20 5.05
N SER A 59 -24.39 1.22 4.16
CA SER A 59 -24.63 -0.20 4.47
C SER A 59 -23.88 -0.68 5.72
N ASN A 60 -24.60 -0.74 6.84
CA ASN A 60 -24.03 -1.10 8.13
C ASN A 60 -23.50 -2.53 8.03
N PRO A 61 -22.18 -2.74 8.04
CA PRO A 61 -21.62 -4.06 7.79
C PRO A 61 -22.00 -5.10 8.85
N ILE A 62 -22.45 -4.64 10.03
CA ILE A 62 -22.95 -5.53 11.08
C ILE A 62 -24.21 -6.27 10.65
N LYS A 63 -24.96 -5.71 9.70
CA LYS A 63 -26.14 -6.35 9.12
C LYS A 63 -25.81 -7.44 8.11
N SER A 64 -24.54 -7.59 7.71
CA SER A 64 -24.15 -8.66 6.80
C SER A 64 -24.34 -10.03 7.46
N THR A 65 -25.17 -10.85 6.82
CA THR A 65 -25.36 -12.27 7.13
C THR A 65 -24.46 -13.16 6.27
N LYS A 66 -23.93 -12.65 5.16
CA LYS A 66 -23.05 -13.38 4.25
C LYS A 66 -21.68 -13.60 4.90
N SER A 67 -21.48 -14.78 5.48
CA SER A 67 -20.19 -15.24 6.02
C SER A 67 -19.55 -16.33 5.18
N LYS A 68 -20.22 -16.81 4.14
CA LYS A 68 -19.73 -17.86 3.25
C LYS A 68 -19.85 -17.46 1.79
N GLY A 69 -19.03 -18.07 0.94
CA GLY A 69 -19.11 -17.91 -0.52
C GLY A 69 -18.94 -16.47 -0.99
N VAL A 70 -17.98 -15.74 -0.41
CA VAL A 70 -17.54 -14.44 -0.93
C VAL A 70 -16.31 -14.65 -1.80
N HIS A 71 -16.12 -13.79 -2.80
CA HIS A 71 -15.16 -14.02 -3.86
C HIS A 71 -14.13 -12.89 -3.97
N TYR A 72 -12.93 -13.25 -4.41
CA TYR A 72 -11.93 -12.30 -4.86
C TYR A 72 -11.17 -12.84 -6.08
N ARG A 73 -10.75 -11.95 -6.97
CA ARG A 73 -9.80 -12.30 -8.03
C ARG A 73 -8.39 -12.12 -7.51
N LEU A 74 -7.62 -13.20 -7.48
CA LEU A 74 -6.24 -13.24 -7.06
C LEU A 74 -5.31 -13.17 -8.25
N TYR A 75 -4.55 -12.10 -8.39
CA TYR A 75 -3.42 -12.04 -9.29
C TYR A 75 -2.15 -12.56 -8.61
N ILE A 76 -1.50 -13.51 -9.25
CA ILE A 76 -0.21 -14.06 -8.83
C ILE A 76 0.89 -13.45 -9.70
N PRO A 77 1.94 -12.83 -9.12
CA PRO A 77 2.99 -12.20 -9.91
C PRO A 77 3.83 -13.25 -10.65
N GLU A 78 4.43 -12.84 -11.76
CA GLU A 78 5.34 -13.71 -12.50
C GLU A 78 6.54 -14.15 -11.65
N GLY A 79 6.88 -15.44 -11.73
CA GLY A 79 7.97 -16.03 -10.97
C GLY A 79 7.62 -16.32 -9.52
N TYR A 80 6.34 -16.24 -9.12
CA TYR A 80 5.87 -16.64 -7.80
C TYR A 80 6.29 -18.07 -7.49
N ASN A 81 6.03 -19.01 -8.40
CA ASN A 81 6.34 -20.43 -8.18
C ASN A 81 7.84 -20.79 -8.32
N LYS A 82 8.68 -19.87 -8.83
CA LYS A 82 10.14 -20.09 -8.95
C LYS A 82 10.88 -20.10 -7.61
N SER A 83 10.28 -19.53 -6.56
CA SER A 83 10.89 -19.48 -5.22
C SER A 83 9.90 -19.84 -4.12
N LYS A 84 10.23 -20.90 -3.38
CA LYS A 84 9.44 -21.36 -2.22
C LYS A 84 9.56 -20.45 -1.00
N THR A 85 10.58 -19.61 -0.92
CA THR A 85 10.89 -18.79 0.26
C THR A 85 10.66 -17.29 0.03
N LYS A 86 10.48 -16.86 -1.22
CA LYS A 86 10.20 -15.45 -1.52
C LYS A 86 8.80 -15.09 -1.05
N VAL A 87 8.71 -13.94 -0.37
CA VAL A 87 7.45 -13.31 0.05
C VAL A 87 7.17 -12.08 -0.80
N TYR A 88 5.88 -11.73 -0.91
CA TYR A 88 5.38 -10.72 -1.83
C TYR A 88 4.48 -9.72 -1.09
N PRO A 89 4.52 -8.43 -1.44
CA PRO A 89 3.53 -7.48 -0.93
C PRO A 89 2.15 -7.80 -1.49
N LEU A 90 1.12 -7.38 -0.76
CA LEU A 90 -0.27 -7.65 -1.12
C LEU A 90 -1.03 -6.33 -1.27
N MET A 91 -1.70 -6.15 -2.41
CA MET A 91 -2.62 -5.04 -2.67
C MET A 91 -4.06 -5.54 -2.70
N PHE A 92 -4.93 -5.01 -1.85
CA PHE A 92 -6.38 -5.20 -1.96
C PHE A 92 -6.99 -4.10 -2.83
N ILE A 93 -7.88 -4.45 -3.76
CA ILE A 93 -8.57 -3.51 -4.63
C ILE A 93 -10.08 -3.61 -4.43
N SER A 94 -10.73 -2.46 -4.20
CA SER A 94 -12.18 -2.34 -4.03
C SER A 94 -12.80 -1.41 -5.06
N SER A 95 -13.98 -1.73 -5.56
CA SER A 95 -14.70 -0.96 -6.58
C SER A 95 -16.04 -0.48 -6.04
N PRO A 96 -16.55 0.72 -6.41
CA PRO A 96 -17.89 1.13 -5.98
C PRO A 96 -19.00 0.22 -6.52
N GLY A 97 -18.77 -0.43 -7.67
CA GLY A 97 -19.72 -1.35 -8.29
C GLY A 97 -19.61 -2.81 -7.85
N GLY A 98 -18.65 -3.15 -6.98
CA GLY A 98 -18.18 -4.53 -6.86
C GLY A 98 -17.32 -4.93 -8.07
N GLY A 99 -16.98 -6.21 -8.17
CA GLY A 99 -16.27 -6.76 -9.32
C GLY A 99 -14.91 -6.10 -9.59
N ALA A 100 -14.17 -5.72 -8.53
CA ALA A 100 -12.93 -4.96 -8.68
C ALA A 100 -11.93 -5.68 -9.60
N SER A 101 -11.10 -4.92 -10.33
CA SER A 101 -10.08 -5.42 -11.26
C SER A 101 -8.79 -4.62 -11.13
N LEU A 102 -7.66 -5.13 -11.69
CA LEU A 102 -6.41 -4.36 -11.71
C LEU A 102 -6.49 -3.06 -12.52
N GLY A 103 -7.23 -3.04 -13.64
CA GLY A 103 -7.45 -1.85 -14.47
C GLY A 103 -6.14 -1.10 -14.81
N ALA A 104 -6.15 0.22 -14.67
CA ALA A 104 -5.00 1.10 -14.92
C ALA A 104 -3.77 0.84 -14.00
N MET A 105 -3.93 0.01 -12.96
CA MET A 105 -2.86 -0.33 -12.03
C MET A 105 -2.09 -1.59 -12.46
N LYS A 106 -2.61 -2.35 -13.44
CA LYS A 106 -2.09 -3.68 -13.84
C LYS A 106 -0.62 -3.65 -14.20
N SER A 107 -0.23 -2.77 -15.13
CA SER A 107 1.16 -2.66 -15.62
C SER A 107 2.14 -2.45 -14.46
N ARG A 108 1.86 -1.47 -13.59
CA ARG A 108 2.68 -1.19 -12.41
C ARG A 108 2.75 -2.36 -11.43
N LEU A 109 1.60 -2.92 -11.02
CA LEU A 109 1.55 -3.97 -10.00
C LEU A 109 2.15 -5.29 -10.50
N ALA A 110 1.92 -5.65 -11.77
CA ALA A 110 2.51 -6.83 -12.40
C ALA A 110 4.03 -6.69 -12.51
N LYS A 111 4.52 -5.57 -13.06
CA LYS A 111 5.96 -5.31 -13.24
C LYS A 111 6.74 -5.38 -11.94
N ASP A 112 6.19 -4.84 -10.86
CA ASP A 112 6.87 -4.82 -9.56
C ASP A 112 6.71 -6.13 -8.77
N GLY A 113 5.86 -7.05 -9.23
CA GLY A 113 5.68 -8.35 -8.61
C GLY A 113 4.83 -8.31 -7.33
N TRP A 114 3.64 -7.71 -7.43
CA TRP A 114 2.65 -7.68 -6.35
C TRP A 114 1.69 -8.86 -6.41
N LEU A 115 1.33 -9.41 -5.25
CA LEU A 115 0.06 -10.13 -5.11
C LEU A 115 -1.06 -9.08 -5.12
N VAL A 116 -2.15 -9.36 -5.86
CA VAL A 116 -3.29 -8.43 -5.90
C VAL A 116 -4.58 -9.21 -5.67
N ALA A 117 -5.41 -8.72 -4.75
CA ALA A 117 -6.71 -9.28 -4.43
C ALA A 117 -7.79 -8.27 -4.78
N CYS A 118 -8.53 -8.54 -5.86
CA CYS A 118 -9.62 -7.69 -6.28
C CYS A 118 -10.94 -8.21 -5.71
N LEU A 119 -11.54 -7.44 -4.80
CA LEU A 119 -12.73 -7.80 -4.04
C LEU A 119 -13.99 -7.75 -4.91
N GLN A 120 -14.77 -8.84 -4.94
CA GLN A 120 -15.93 -8.94 -5.83
C GLN A 120 -17.22 -8.40 -5.20
N GLU A 121 -17.51 -8.70 -3.94
CA GLU A 121 -18.72 -8.25 -3.23
C GLU A 121 -18.58 -6.89 -2.53
N SER A 122 -17.37 -6.32 -2.49
CA SER A 122 -17.16 -4.96 -1.99
C SER A 122 -17.78 -3.93 -2.93
N LYS A 123 -19.08 -3.66 -2.77
CA LYS A 123 -19.91 -2.74 -3.56
C LYS A 123 -20.62 -1.72 -2.67
N ASN A 124 -20.87 -0.53 -3.22
CA ASN A 124 -21.68 0.51 -2.58
C ASN A 124 -23.05 -0.02 -2.13
N GLY A 125 -23.42 0.28 -0.90
CA GLY A 125 -24.74 -0.09 -0.37
C GLY A 125 -24.90 -1.58 -0.03
N ASN A 126 -23.94 -2.44 -0.38
CA ASN A 126 -23.91 -3.83 0.09
C ASN A 126 -23.28 -3.87 1.49
N PRO A 127 -23.88 -4.49 2.54
CA PRO A 127 -23.23 -4.62 3.84
C PRO A 127 -22.04 -5.61 3.86
N ASP A 128 -21.91 -6.46 2.84
CA ASP A 128 -20.92 -7.54 2.78
C ASP A 128 -19.49 -7.07 2.45
N TRP A 129 -19.29 -5.79 2.10
CA TRP A 129 -17.99 -5.27 1.65
C TRP A 129 -16.84 -5.60 2.61
N ILE A 130 -17.10 -5.56 3.91
CA ILE A 130 -16.08 -5.87 4.91
C ILE A 130 -15.91 -7.37 5.12
N ASN A 131 -16.99 -8.15 4.99
CA ASN A 131 -16.90 -9.61 5.12
C ASN A 131 -16.10 -10.16 3.95
N ASN A 132 -16.30 -9.60 2.76
CA ASN A 132 -15.49 -9.89 1.58
C ASN A 132 -14.00 -9.56 1.81
N PHE A 133 -13.69 -8.36 2.30
CA PHE A 133 -12.30 -8.02 2.66
C PHE A 133 -11.72 -8.95 3.73
N CYS A 134 -12.44 -9.22 4.82
CA CYS A 134 -11.93 -9.99 5.94
C CYS A 134 -11.73 -11.47 5.57
N ALA A 135 -12.66 -12.06 4.83
CA ALA A 135 -12.53 -13.44 4.32
C ALA A 135 -11.36 -13.54 3.34
N ALA A 136 -11.28 -12.64 2.36
CA ALA A 136 -10.16 -12.62 1.40
C ALA A 136 -8.82 -12.42 2.11
N TYR A 137 -8.74 -11.50 3.08
CA TYR A 137 -7.54 -11.31 3.89
C TYR A 137 -7.13 -12.61 4.61
N ASP A 138 -8.06 -13.21 5.35
CA ASP A 138 -7.78 -14.37 6.20
C ASP A 138 -7.41 -15.62 5.36
N ASP A 139 -7.98 -15.75 4.16
CA ASP A 139 -7.64 -16.79 3.18
C ASP A 139 -6.25 -16.54 2.56
N ILE A 140 -6.00 -15.34 2.01
CA ILE A 140 -4.76 -15.03 1.29
C ILE A 140 -3.53 -15.15 2.19
N VAL A 141 -3.60 -14.70 3.45
CA VAL A 141 -2.44 -14.79 4.36
C VAL A 141 -2.10 -16.23 4.75
N LYS A 142 -3.02 -17.18 4.57
CA LYS A 142 -2.77 -18.62 4.73
C LYS A 142 -2.31 -19.25 3.42
N ARG A 143 -2.94 -18.87 2.30
CA ARG A 143 -2.73 -19.43 0.98
C ARG A 143 -1.43 -18.97 0.31
N CYS A 144 -1.06 -17.71 0.52
CA CYS A 144 0.01 -17.06 -0.23
C CYS A 144 1.19 -16.68 0.66
N ARG A 145 2.38 -16.58 0.04
CA ARG A 145 3.60 -16.08 0.69
C ARG A 145 3.57 -14.55 0.80
N VAL A 146 2.73 -14.04 1.70
CA VAL A 146 2.56 -12.60 1.93
C VAL A 146 3.67 -12.06 2.83
N ALA A 147 4.29 -10.95 2.42
CA ALA A 147 5.29 -10.25 3.20
C ALA A 147 4.68 -9.66 4.48
N LYS A 148 5.34 -9.94 5.61
CA LYS A 148 4.92 -9.49 6.93
C LYS A 148 4.86 -7.95 6.98
N GLY A 149 3.75 -7.37 7.44
CA GLY A 149 3.61 -5.92 7.57
C GLY A 149 3.67 -5.12 6.26
N LEU A 150 3.45 -5.77 5.12
CA LEU A 150 3.56 -5.16 3.80
C LEU A 150 2.28 -5.39 2.96
N LYS A 151 1.16 -5.00 3.54
CA LYS A 151 -0.17 -5.07 2.91
C LYS A 151 -0.67 -3.66 2.63
N PHE A 152 -1.38 -3.51 1.52
CA PHE A 152 -1.86 -2.24 1.00
C PHE A 152 -3.31 -2.38 0.57
N ALA A 153 -4.05 -1.29 0.56
CA ALA A 153 -5.39 -1.28 0.01
C ALA A 153 -5.64 -0.04 -0.85
N THR A 154 -6.39 -0.22 -1.93
CA THR A 154 -6.86 0.87 -2.76
C THR A 154 -8.30 0.62 -3.20
N GLY A 155 -8.98 1.69 -3.56
CA GLY A 155 -10.26 1.58 -4.24
C GLY A 155 -10.69 2.92 -4.80
N MET A 156 -11.75 2.88 -5.60
CA MET A 156 -12.34 4.07 -6.22
C MET A 156 -13.66 4.45 -5.55
N SER A 157 -13.90 5.74 -5.32
CA SER A 157 -15.14 6.27 -4.74
C SER A 157 -15.55 5.55 -3.45
N GLY A 158 -16.69 4.85 -3.41
CA GLY A 158 -17.05 4.06 -2.22
C GLY A 158 -16.11 2.90 -1.92
N GLY A 159 -15.43 2.33 -2.92
CA GLY A 159 -14.32 1.40 -2.71
C GLY A 159 -13.11 2.04 -2.01
N ALA A 160 -12.82 3.33 -2.28
CA ALA A 160 -11.80 4.09 -1.56
C ALA A 160 -12.17 4.26 -0.09
N ARG A 161 -13.43 4.64 0.14
CA ARG A 161 -14.03 4.77 1.47
C ARG A 161 -13.93 3.46 2.24
N TYR A 162 -14.30 2.33 1.64
CA TYR A 162 -14.15 1.01 2.27
C TYR A 162 -12.70 0.67 2.57
N SER A 163 -11.80 0.84 1.59
CA SER A 163 -10.37 0.55 1.73
C SER A 163 -9.72 1.33 2.86
N SER A 164 -10.14 2.59 3.08
CA SER A 164 -9.64 3.42 4.18
C SER A 164 -9.86 2.83 5.57
N THR A 165 -10.76 1.86 5.70
CA THR A 165 -11.11 1.24 6.98
C THR A 165 -10.37 -0.08 7.22
N TYR A 166 -9.73 -0.67 6.21
CA TYR A 166 -9.12 -2.01 6.29
C TYR A 166 -7.97 -2.10 7.29
N ALA A 167 -7.20 -1.00 7.41
CA ALA A 167 -6.18 -0.84 8.44
C ALA A 167 -6.70 -0.95 9.89
N LEU A 168 -8.01 -0.75 10.08
CA LEU A 168 -8.67 -0.76 11.38
C LEU A 168 -9.27 -2.14 11.70
N THR A 169 -9.29 -3.05 10.74
CA THR A 169 -9.98 -4.35 10.85
C THR A 169 -9.04 -5.55 10.79
N ARG A 170 -7.91 -5.44 10.09
CA ARG A 170 -6.88 -6.49 10.00
C ARG A 170 -5.46 -5.92 10.12
N PRO A 171 -4.50 -6.69 10.68
CA PRO A 171 -3.14 -6.20 10.90
C PRO A 171 -2.32 -6.15 9.60
N GLY A 172 -1.16 -5.49 9.66
CA GLY A 172 -0.15 -5.53 8.60
C GLY A 172 -0.38 -4.60 7.42
N MET A 173 -1.41 -3.75 7.48
CA MET A 173 -1.58 -2.65 6.55
C MET A 173 -0.47 -1.61 6.74
N ARG A 174 0.08 -1.14 5.63
CA ARG A 174 1.22 -0.22 5.59
C ARG A 174 1.00 0.93 4.61
N GLY A 175 0.09 0.76 3.65
CA GLY A 175 -0.35 1.86 2.79
C GLY A 175 -1.82 1.77 2.40
N ILE A 176 -2.44 2.94 2.23
CA ILE A 176 -3.83 3.11 1.79
C ILE A 176 -3.83 4.13 0.67
N PHE A 177 -4.42 3.78 -0.48
CA PHE A 177 -4.54 4.65 -1.63
C PHE A 177 -6.02 4.87 -1.96
N CYS A 178 -6.54 6.05 -1.62
CA CYS A 178 -7.90 6.44 -1.96
C CYS A 178 -7.98 7.10 -3.35
N GLN A 179 -8.81 6.58 -4.26
CA GLN A 179 -9.01 7.15 -5.60
C GLN A 179 -10.41 7.74 -5.73
N ALA A 180 -10.53 8.97 -6.24
CA ALA A 180 -11.79 9.68 -6.47
C ALA A 180 -12.71 9.85 -5.23
N ALA A 181 -12.17 9.64 -4.03
CA ALA A 181 -12.83 9.86 -2.75
C ALA A 181 -11.78 9.80 -1.63
N GLY A 182 -12.15 10.30 -0.46
CA GLY A 182 -11.38 10.22 0.78
C GLY A 182 -11.80 9.03 1.65
N PHE A 183 -11.94 9.30 2.93
CA PHE A 183 -12.20 8.28 3.93
C PHE A 183 -13.69 7.94 4.09
N ALA A 184 -14.00 6.76 4.62
CA ALA A 184 -15.39 6.40 4.93
C ALA A 184 -16.01 7.35 5.96
N TYR A 185 -17.23 7.82 5.69
CA TYR A 185 -18.00 8.73 6.52
C TYR A 185 -19.32 8.14 7.01
N GLY A 186 -20.04 8.89 7.87
CA GLY A 186 -21.39 8.56 8.32
C GLY A 186 -21.48 7.89 9.70
N PHE A 187 -20.41 7.92 10.51
CA PHE A 187 -20.39 7.33 11.85
C PHE A 187 -21.19 8.17 12.87
N LYS A 188 -22.52 7.99 13.01
CA LYS A 188 -23.37 8.91 13.83
C LYS A 188 -22.94 9.15 15.30
N LYS A 189 -22.16 8.27 15.92
CA LYS A 189 -21.71 8.38 17.34
C LYS A 189 -20.30 8.96 17.52
N LEU A 190 -19.50 9.03 16.46
CA LEU A 190 -18.16 9.61 16.45
C LEU A 190 -18.18 10.69 15.38
N LYS A 191 -17.87 11.96 15.69
CA LYS A 191 -17.67 12.97 14.62
C LYS A 191 -16.74 12.32 13.59
N TYR A 192 -17.17 12.20 12.31
CA TYR A 192 -16.62 11.24 11.33
C TYR A 192 -15.09 11.22 11.24
N ARG A 193 -14.46 12.36 11.55
CA ARG A 193 -13.01 12.59 11.55
C ARG A 193 -12.27 12.07 12.79
N GLU A 194 -12.95 11.86 13.92
CA GLU A 194 -12.31 11.45 15.20
C GLU A 194 -11.64 10.09 15.13
N ILE A 195 -12.19 9.16 14.35
CA ILE A 195 -11.55 7.86 14.13
C ILE A 195 -10.21 8.04 13.39
N TYR A 196 -10.19 8.90 12.36
CA TYR A 196 -9.01 9.12 11.56
C TYR A 196 -7.97 10.00 12.27
N LYS A 197 -8.36 10.82 13.25
CA LYS A 197 -7.39 11.53 14.13
C LYS A 197 -6.49 10.57 14.90
N LYS A 198 -6.95 9.34 15.09
CA LYS A 198 -6.27 8.26 15.78
C LYS A 198 -5.88 7.13 14.82
N TYR A 199 -5.88 7.42 13.51
CA TYR A 199 -5.42 6.48 12.49
C TYR A 199 -3.96 6.09 12.74
N PRO A 200 -3.54 4.85 12.42
CA PRO A 200 -2.17 4.44 12.68
C PRO A 200 -1.17 5.25 11.86
N THR A 201 -0.27 5.97 12.54
CA THR A 201 0.73 6.87 11.92
C THR A 201 1.78 6.15 11.08
N HIS A 202 1.89 4.83 11.22
CA HIS A 202 2.75 3.99 10.41
C HIS A 202 2.15 3.67 9.04
N ILE A 203 0.91 4.07 8.76
CA ILE A 203 0.29 3.83 7.46
C ILE A 203 0.49 5.06 6.59
N ALA A 204 1.10 4.87 5.43
CA ALA A 204 1.20 5.90 4.41
C ALA A 204 -0.13 6.03 3.68
N VAL A 205 -0.68 7.23 3.56
CA VAL A 205 -1.97 7.46 2.90
C VAL A 205 -1.80 8.30 1.64
N ALA A 206 -2.10 7.73 0.47
CA ALA A 206 -2.18 8.47 -0.77
C ALA A 206 -3.63 8.75 -1.18
N GLY A 207 -3.85 9.86 -1.87
CA GLY A 207 -5.11 10.19 -2.52
C GLY A 207 -4.89 10.57 -3.98
N SER A 208 -5.81 10.22 -4.88
CA SER A 208 -5.83 10.73 -6.26
C SER A 208 -7.21 11.24 -6.65
N PHE A 209 -7.29 12.44 -7.22
CA PHE A 209 -8.57 13.03 -7.64
C PHE A 209 -8.46 13.64 -9.04
N GLY A 210 -9.52 13.47 -9.84
CA GLY A 210 -9.65 14.20 -11.09
C GLY A 210 -9.86 15.69 -10.84
N THR A 211 -9.33 16.57 -11.69
CA THR A 211 -9.51 18.02 -11.57
C THR A 211 -10.96 18.50 -11.62
N SER A 212 -11.86 17.72 -12.21
CA SER A 212 -13.31 17.97 -12.25
C SER A 212 -14.12 16.95 -11.44
N ASP A 213 -13.48 16.21 -10.54
CA ASP A 213 -14.14 15.25 -9.66
C ASP A 213 -15.03 15.98 -8.64
N SER A 214 -16.29 15.56 -8.51
CA SER A 214 -17.21 16.13 -7.52
C SER A 214 -16.78 15.86 -6.07
N ASN A 215 -15.98 14.82 -5.83
CA ASN A 215 -15.41 14.50 -4.51
C ASN A 215 -14.04 15.14 -4.28
N LEU A 216 -13.59 16.07 -5.13
CA LEU A 216 -12.30 16.74 -4.98
C LEU A 216 -12.08 17.32 -3.57
N TYR A 217 -13.15 17.82 -2.95
CA TYR A 217 -13.12 18.37 -1.59
C TYR A 217 -12.72 17.33 -0.52
N GLU A 218 -12.91 16.04 -0.76
CA GLU A 218 -12.52 14.96 0.18
C GLU A 218 -10.99 14.79 0.26
N SER A 219 -10.22 15.35 -0.68
CA SER A 219 -8.76 15.41 -0.57
C SER A 219 -8.30 16.14 0.71
N GLN A 220 -9.05 17.16 1.11
CA GLN A 220 -8.81 17.90 2.35
C GLN A 220 -9.07 17.06 3.58
N ASP A 221 -10.04 16.16 3.53
CA ASP A 221 -10.33 15.28 4.66
C ASP A 221 -9.15 14.33 4.91
N ILE A 222 -8.49 13.82 3.86
CA ILE A 222 -7.26 13.03 4.01
C ILE A 222 -6.16 13.89 4.65
N ARG A 223 -5.98 15.14 4.20
CA ARG A 223 -4.94 16.04 4.73
C ARG A 223 -5.17 16.38 6.20
N CYS A 224 -6.40 16.73 6.57
CA CYS A 224 -6.71 17.33 7.86
C CYS A 224 -7.14 16.31 8.93
N SER A 225 -7.61 15.12 8.54
CA SER A 225 -8.17 14.15 9.49
C SER A 225 -7.12 13.22 10.09
N LEU A 226 -5.94 13.06 9.47
CA LEU A 226 -4.88 12.18 9.97
C LEU A 226 -4.03 12.81 11.09
N PRO A 227 -3.46 12.00 12.01
CA PRO A 227 -2.53 12.51 13.01
C PRO A 227 -1.34 13.20 12.34
N SER A 228 -0.77 14.23 12.98
CA SER A 228 0.27 15.09 12.39
C SER A 228 1.49 14.33 11.88
N LYS A 229 1.85 13.22 12.52
CA LYS A 229 2.99 12.37 12.13
C LYS A 229 2.69 11.38 11.00
N SER A 230 1.46 11.31 10.50
CA SER A 230 1.09 10.38 9.43
C SER A 230 1.61 10.89 8.09
N ALA A 231 2.24 10.01 7.33
CA ALA A 231 2.63 10.27 5.95
C ALA A 231 1.38 10.35 5.08
N ARG A 232 1.23 11.45 4.33
CA ARG A 232 0.12 11.61 3.38
C ARG A 232 0.55 12.35 2.11
N TYR A 233 -0.06 12.03 0.99
CA TYR A 233 0.16 12.72 -0.28
C TYR A 233 -1.09 12.67 -1.14
N ILE A 234 -1.48 13.81 -1.72
CA ILE A 234 -2.58 13.91 -2.67
C ILE A 234 -2.02 14.28 -4.03
N GLY A 235 -2.30 13.45 -5.03
CA GLY A 235 -2.07 13.75 -6.44
C GLY A 235 -3.38 14.09 -7.14
N PHE A 236 -3.28 14.86 -8.23
CA PHE A 236 -4.42 15.15 -9.08
C PHE A 236 -4.07 14.86 -10.54
N PHE A 237 -5.08 14.61 -11.36
CA PHE A 237 -4.94 14.36 -12.78
C PHE A 237 -6.06 15.03 -13.55
N LYS A 238 -5.81 15.40 -14.82
CA LYS A 238 -6.86 15.95 -15.69
C LYS A 238 -7.92 14.87 -15.92
N GLY A 239 -9.14 15.10 -15.43
CA GLY A 239 -10.24 14.13 -15.50
C GLY A 239 -11.29 14.39 -14.43
N GLY A 240 -12.35 13.57 -14.45
CA GLY A 240 -13.46 13.64 -13.50
C GLY A 240 -13.41 12.55 -12.41
N HIS A 241 -14.57 12.03 -12.06
CA HIS A 241 -14.75 11.00 -11.03
C HIS A 241 -14.43 9.59 -11.55
N THR A 242 -13.15 9.29 -11.77
CA THR A 242 -12.67 8.03 -12.36
C THR A 242 -11.48 7.43 -11.59
N TRP A 243 -11.13 6.18 -11.92
CA TRP A 243 -9.81 5.63 -11.54
C TRP A 243 -8.69 6.55 -12.04
N CYS A 244 -7.60 6.65 -11.28
CA CYS A 244 -6.50 7.49 -11.73
C CYS A 244 -5.74 6.83 -12.89
N PRO A 245 -5.19 7.62 -13.83
CA PRO A 245 -4.37 7.10 -14.92
C PRO A 245 -3.11 6.39 -14.39
N GLU A 246 -2.57 5.47 -15.19
CA GLU A 246 -1.39 4.67 -14.83
C GLU A 246 -0.21 5.51 -14.34
N ASN A 247 0.10 6.61 -15.02
CA ASN A 247 1.20 7.50 -14.62
C ASN A 247 0.97 8.12 -13.24
N THR A 248 -0.26 8.54 -12.94
CA THR A 248 -0.62 9.09 -11.63
C THR A 248 -0.55 8.03 -10.54
N PHE A 249 -1.05 6.82 -10.83
CA PHE A 249 -0.95 5.68 -9.92
C PHE A 249 0.52 5.34 -9.62
N GLY A 250 1.35 5.24 -10.66
CA GLY A 250 2.77 4.94 -10.54
C GLY A 250 3.52 5.97 -9.69
N HIS A 251 3.27 7.26 -9.89
CA HIS A 251 3.89 8.31 -9.08
C HIS A 251 3.49 8.23 -7.60
N LEU A 252 2.22 7.96 -7.31
CA LEU A 252 1.74 7.82 -5.94
C LEU A 252 2.25 6.55 -5.26
N MET A 253 2.40 5.46 -6.01
CA MET A 253 3.06 4.25 -5.53
C MET A 253 4.54 4.48 -5.24
N ASP A 254 5.28 5.20 -6.08
CA ASP A 254 6.68 5.56 -5.81
C ASP A 254 6.83 6.36 -4.52
N TRP A 255 5.94 7.35 -4.31
CA TRP A 255 5.89 8.10 -3.07
C TRP A 255 5.61 7.17 -1.88
N MET A 256 4.60 6.31 -1.99
CA MET A 256 4.19 5.42 -0.91
C MET A 256 5.29 4.42 -0.55
N GLU A 257 5.96 3.82 -1.53
CA GLU A 257 7.13 2.96 -1.32
C GLU A 257 8.24 3.71 -0.56
N ASN A 258 8.53 4.96 -0.94
CA ASN A 258 9.54 5.76 -0.22
C ASN A 258 9.13 5.99 1.25
N GLU A 259 7.87 6.30 1.52
CA GLU A 259 7.37 6.48 2.90
C GLU A 259 7.42 5.18 3.71
N VAL A 260 7.13 4.05 3.07
CA VAL A 260 7.05 2.75 3.73
C VAL A 260 8.44 2.17 4.03
N PHE A 261 9.35 2.25 3.07
CA PHE A 261 10.65 1.56 3.12
C PHE A 261 11.82 2.46 3.50
N LEU A 262 11.75 3.76 3.22
CA LEU A 262 12.88 4.69 3.39
C LEU A 262 12.72 5.63 4.57
N ARG A 263 11.60 5.55 5.29
CA ARG A 263 11.43 6.20 6.58
C ARG A 263 11.37 5.17 7.70
N PRO A 264 12.04 5.42 8.83
CA PRO A 264 11.86 4.57 10.00
C PRO A 264 10.37 4.57 10.34
N ALA A 265 9.80 3.37 10.47
CA ALA A 265 8.43 3.27 10.96
C ALA A 265 8.36 3.99 12.31
N PRO A 266 7.43 4.93 12.52
CA PRO A 266 7.28 5.55 13.82
C PRO A 266 7.10 4.45 14.87
N THR A 267 7.71 4.58 16.04
CA THR A 267 7.53 3.63 17.13
C THR A 267 6.06 3.65 17.53
N VAL A 268 5.29 2.68 17.04
CA VAL A 268 3.86 2.61 17.33
C VAL A 268 3.71 1.97 18.71
N LYS A 269 3.34 2.77 19.72
CA LYS A 269 2.68 2.22 20.91
C LYS A 269 1.34 1.65 20.41
N ALA A 270 1.03 0.41 20.75
CA ALA A 270 -0.20 -0.26 20.32
C ALA A 270 -1.40 0.70 20.47
N ILE A 271 -2.01 1.06 19.35
CA ILE A 271 -3.14 1.97 19.35
C ILE A 271 -4.34 1.13 19.82
N LYS A 272 -4.67 1.22 21.12
CA LYS A 272 -5.81 0.54 21.78
C LYS A 272 -7.19 0.94 21.25
N LEU A 273 -7.25 1.65 20.12
CA LEU A 273 -8.36 2.54 19.84
C LEU A 273 -9.60 1.87 19.28
N LEU A 274 -9.46 0.75 18.57
CA LEU A 274 -10.57 0.15 17.82
C LEU A 274 -10.71 -1.37 18.01
N THR A 275 -9.60 -2.06 18.25
CA THR A 275 -9.60 -3.45 18.70
C THR A 275 -8.56 -3.57 19.81
N LYS A 276 -8.79 -4.44 20.81
CA LYS A 276 -7.74 -4.85 21.76
C LYS A 276 -6.55 -5.53 21.06
N SER A 277 -6.69 -5.77 19.76
CA SER A 277 -5.96 -6.74 18.94
C SER A 277 -5.39 -6.11 17.67
N ALA A 278 -5.37 -4.77 17.53
CA ALA A 278 -4.71 -4.07 16.40
C ALA A 278 -3.19 -4.17 16.59
N VAL A 279 -2.69 -5.39 16.45
CA VAL A 279 -1.27 -5.69 16.47
C VAL A 279 -0.67 -5.07 15.23
N VAL A 280 0.23 -4.12 15.44
CA VAL A 280 1.07 -3.59 14.38
C VAL A 280 1.99 -4.72 13.96
N GLU A 281 1.66 -5.37 12.85
CA GLU A 281 2.52 -6.36 12.25
C GLU A 281 3.71 -5.63 11.60
N LYS A 282 4.87 -5.70 12.24
CA LYS A 282 6.10 -5.07 11.77
C LYS A 282 6.67 -5.82 10.57
N MET A 283 7.20 -5.07 9.61
CA MET A 283 8.02 -5.62 8.53
C MET A 283 9.26 -6.35 9.09
N ASN A 284 9.61 -7.47 8.48
CA ASN A 284 10.83 -8.23 8.79
C ASN A 284 11.85 -8.11 7.65
N SER A 285 13.00 -8.75 7.80
CA SER A 285 14.07 -8.76 6.78
C SER A 285 13.57 -9.22 5.41
N HIS A 286 12.66 -10.19 5.33
CA HIS A 286 12.10 -10.67 4.07
C HIS A 286 11.25 -9.61 3.35
N SER A 287 10.49 -8.79 4.09
CA SER A 287 9.74 -7.67 3.52
C SER A 287 10.68 -6.62 2.91
N TYR A 288 11.80 -6.32 3.58
CA TYR A 288 12.82 -5.41 3.04
C TYR A 288 13.61 -6.03 1.89
N LEU A 289 13.86 -7.35 1.93
CA LEU A 289 14.55 -8.08 0.87
C LEU A 289 13.75 -8.04 -0.44
N TRP A 290 12.42 -8.16 -0.40
CA TRP A 290 11.59 -8.00 -1.59
C TRP A 290 11.81 -6.63 -2.27
N TYR A 291 11.83 -5.54 -1.48
CA TYR A 291 12.03 -4.21 -2.04
C TYR A 291 13.48 -3.95 -2.46
N PHE A 292 14.45 -4.58 -1.77
CA PHE A 292 15.85 -4.60 -2.21
C PHE A 292 15.97 -5.21 -3.61
N ASP A 293 15.41 -6.41 -3.84
CA ASP A 293 15.40 -7.07 -5.15
C ASP A 293 14.75 -6.17 -6.22
N LEU A 294 13.64 -5.50 -5.88
CA LEU A 294 12.97 -4.57 -6.80
C LEU A 294 13.86 -3.38 -7.16
N LEU A 295 14.55 -2.80 -6.18
CA LEU A 295 15.48 -1.69 -6.42
C LEU A 295 16.69 -2.12 -7.26
N VAL A 296 17.20 -3.35 -7.09
CA VAL A 296 18.27 -3.89 -7.94
C VAL A 296 17.80 -3.97 -9.40
N LYS A 297 16.61 -4.52 -9.66
CA LYS A 297 16.05 -4.54 -11.03
C LYS A 297 15.89 -3.14 -11.62
N ARG A 298 15.44 -2.17 -10.81
CA ARG A 298 15.32 -0.76 -11.23
C ARG A 298 16.70 -0.14 -11.49
N LEU A 299 17.73 -0.51 -10.72
CA LEU A 299 19.11 -0.07 -10.90
C LEU A 299 19.68 -0.55 -12.24
N GLU A 300 19.41 -1.80 -12.62
CA GLU A 300 19.79 -2.38 -13.91
C GLU A 300 19.14 -1.63 -15.08
N ALA A 301 17.86 -1.27 -14.93
CA ALA A 301 17.09 -0.53 -15.93
C ALA A 301 17.40 0.98 -15.99
N ALA A 302 18.10 1.53 -15.00
CA ALA A 302 18.37 2.96 -14.89
C ALA A 302 19.34 3.43 -15.99
N LYS A 303 18.99 4.54 -16.65
CA LYS A 303 19.71 5.01 -17.84
C LYS A 303 20.80 6.04 -17.51
N SER A 304 20.60 6.86 -16.48
CA SER A 304 21.54 7.92 -16.10
C SER A 304 22.36 7.58 -14.86
N LYS A 305 23.53 8.20 -14.69
CA LYS A 305 24.36 8.04 -13.47
C LYS A 305 23.62 8.59 -12.25
N THR A 306 22.94 9.72 -12.39
CA THR A 306 22.08 10.29 -11.33
C THR A 306 20.99 9.33 -10.88
N GLU A 307 20.27 8.70 -11.81
CA GLU A 307 19.22 7.72 -11.48
C GLU A 307 19.81 6.50 -10.77
N LYS A 308 20.92 5.95 -11.30
CA LYS A 308 21.64 4.83 -10.65
C LYS A 308 22.08 5.20 -9.23
N PHE A 309 22.67 6.37 -9.05
CA PHE A 309 23.10 6.85 -7.74
C PHE A 309 21.93 7.02 -6.77
N HIS A 310 20.82 7.60 -7.22
CA HIS A 310 19.61 7.74 -6.41
C HIS A 310 19.06 6.39 -5.95
N ILE A 311 18.99 5.40 -6.86
CA ILE A 311 18.53 4.05 -6.53
C ILE A 311 19.50 3.37 -5.55
N LEU A 312 20.81 3.52 -5.74
CA LEU A 312 21.82 3.00 -4.80
C LEU A 312 21.66 3.60 -3.40
N GLU A 313 21.39 4.91 -3.27
CA GLU A 313 21.10 5.50 -1.96
C GLU A 313 19.87 4.86 -1.28
N LYS A 314 18.83 4.53 -2.07
CA LYS A 314 17.67 3.78 -1.55
C LYS A 314 18.06 2.39 -1.10
N ILE A 315 18.82 1.66 -1.91
CA ILE A 315 19.32 0.31 -1.59
C ILE A 315 20.09 0.32 -0.27
N MET A 316 21.00 1.27 -0.07
CA MET A 316 21.76 1.40 1.19
C MET A 316 20.85 1.64 2.40
N THR A 317 19.82 2.48 2.23
CA THR A 317 18.83 2.78 3.28
C THR A 317 18.00 1.53 3.62
N VAL A 318 17.48 0.84 2.60
CA VAL A 318 16.69 -0.39 2.74
C VAL A 318 17.50 -1.49 3.40
N ALA A 319 18.75 -1.67 2.98
CA ALA A 319 19.64 -2.66 3.57
C ALA A 319 19.91 -2.39 5.06
N LYS A 320 20.12 -1.12 5.42
CA LYS A 320 20.28 -0.70 6.82
C LYS A 320 19.01 -0.97 7.64
N PHE A 321 17.84 -0.54 7.17
CA PHE A 321 16.59 -0.70 7.92
C PHE A 321 16.12 -2.16 8.02
N GLY A 322 16.32 -2.94 6.96
CA GLY A 322 16.01 -4.37 6.93
C GLY A 322 17.05 -5.26 7.62
N LYS A 323 18.15 -4.69 8.13
CA LYS A 323 19.31 -5.45 8.66
C LYS A 323 19.83 -6.50 7.67
N LEU A 324 19.81 -6.15 6.38
CA LEU A 324 20.06 -7.05 5.27
C LEU A 324 21.53 -7.47 5.14
N SER A 325 22.46 -6.78 5.81
CA SER A 325 23.88 -7.17 5.87
C SER A 325 24.10 -8.55 6.50
N SER A 326 23.16 -9.02 7.33
CA SER A 326 23.17 -10.35 7.95
C SER A 326 22.61 -11.46 7.06
N VAL A 327 22.02 -11.13 5.91
CA VAL A 327 21.42 -12.09 4.98
C VAL A 327 22.52 -12.57 4.02
N SER A 328 23.07 -13.75 4.28
CA SER A 328 24.21 -14.33 3.53
C SER A 328 24.04 -14.28 2.01
N LYS A 329 22.82 -14.56 1.52
CA LYS A 329 22.48 -14.58 0.09
C LYS A 329 22.81 -13.27 -0.63
N ILE A 330 22.72 -12.13 0.04
CA ILE A 330 22.91 -10.81 -0.58
C ILE A 330 24.17 -10.09 -0.10
N THR A 331 24.96 -10.66 0.80
CA THR A 331 26.17 -10.01 1.32
C THR A 331 27.16 -9.69 0.19
N LYS A 332 27.37 -10.62 -0.75
CA LYS A 332 28.27 -10.41 -1.91
C LYS A 332 27.74 -9.33 -2.85
N GLU A 333 26.45 -9.41 -3.19
CA GLU A 333 25.78 -8.44 -4.05
C GLU A 333 25.81 -7.03 -3.43
N PHE A 334 25.48 -6.91 -2.14
CA PHE A 334 25.50 -5.65 -1.42
C PHE A 334 26.89 -5.01 -1.38
N LYS A 335 27.96 -5.80 -1.19
CA LYS A 335 29.35 -5.30 -1.29
C LYS A 335 29.64 -4.73 -2.69
N SER A 336 29.21 -5.41 -3.75
CA SER A 336 29.33 -4.91 -5.14
C SER A 336 28.62 -3.57 -5.32
N LEU A 337 27.37 -3.47 -4.84
CA LEU A 337 26.57 -2.24 -4.91
C LEU A 337 27.21 -1.09 -4.11
N GLN A 338 27.84 -1.38 -2.96
CA GLN A 338 28.59 -0.38 -2.19
C GLN A 338 29.81 0.15 -2.96
N ILE A 339 30.55 -0.73 -3.65
CA ILE A 339 31.67 -0.33 -4.50
C ILE A 339 31.18 0.55 -5.65
N MET A 340 30.10 0.15 -6.33
CA MET A 340 29.48 0.95 -7.39
C MET A 340 29.06 2.33 -6.88
N HIS A 341 28.40 2.39 -5.72
CA HIS A 341 28.02 3.65 -5.08
C HIS A 341 29.23 4.54 -4.81
N ARG A 342 30.32 3.99 -4.26
CA ARG A 342 31.56 4.74 -4.00
C ARG A 342 32.18 5.30 -5.28
N LYS A 343 32.24 4.51 -6.35
CA LYS A 343 32.77 4.94 -7.66
C LYS A 343 31.99 6.13 -8.22
N LEU A 344 30.66 6.14 -8.07
CA LEU A 344 29.82 7.24 -8.56
C LEU A 344 30.00 8.55 -7.76
N LEU A 345 30.45 8.51 -6.50
CA LEU A 345 30.62 9.71 -5.67
C LEU A 345 31.61 10.73 -6.25
N GLY A 346 32.59 10.28 -7.03
CA GLY A 346 33.60 11.14 -7.63
C GLY A 346 33.11 11.94 -8.86
N SER A 347 31.93 11.64 -9.41
CA SER A 347 31.49 12.30 -10.65
C SER A 347 30.91 13.69 -10.37
N GLN A 348 31.19 14.64 -11.28
CA GLN A 348 30.65 15.99 -11.21
C GLN A 348 29.11 16.00 -11.22
N GLU A 349 28.50 15.11 -12.00
CA GLU A 349 27.04 14.92 -12.06
C GLU A 349 26.46 14.57 -10.68
N ILE A 350 27.12 13.67 -9.94
CA ILE A 350 26.69 13.28 -8.59
C ILE A 350 26.92 14.40 -7.57
N GLN A 351 27.93 15.24 -7.75
CA GLN A 351 28.09 16.44 -6.91
C GLN A 351 26.94 17.43 -7.13
N LYS A 352 26.52 17.67 -8.39
CA LYS A 352 25.31 18.46 -8.69
C LYS A 352 24.05 17.83 -8.07
N TYR A 353 23.89 16.51 -8.17
CA TYR A 353 22.80 15.79 -7.51
C TYR A 353 22.77 16.00 -5.98
N LYS A 354 23.93 15.92 -5.30
CA LYS A 354 24.02 16.16 -3.84
C LYS A 354 23.64 17.59 -3.46
N GLN A 355 24.07 18.57 -4.26
CA GLN A 355 23.66 19.96 -4.08
C GLN A 355 22.14 20.12 -4.26
N ALA A 356 21.57 19.52 -5.31
CA ALA A 356 20.13 19.49 -5.55
C ALA A 356 19.38 18.83 -4.38
N LYS A 357 19.84 17.67 -3.89
CA LYS A 357 19.25 16.96 -2.75
C LYS A 357 19.26 17.82 -1.47
N THR A 358 20.32 18.59 -1.26
CA THR A 358 20.43 19.49 -0.12
C THR A 358 19.45 20.66 -0.23
N ALA A 359 19.39 21.32 -1.39
CA ALA A 359 18.41 22.37 -1.66
C ALA A 359 16.96 21.85 -1.57
N TYR A 360 16.72 20.63 -2.02
CA TYR A 360 15.42 19.97 -1.97
C TYR A 360 14.90 19.79 -0.53
N LYS A 361 15.78 19.57 0.46
CA LYS A 361 15.38 19.53 1.88
C LYS A 361 14.73 20.84 2.34
N ALA A 362 15.15 21.99 1.79
CA ALA A 362 14.52 23.28 2.11
C ALA A 362 13.10 23.35 1.55
N VAL A 363 12.88 22.86 0.32
CA VAL A 363 11.54 22.73 -0.28
C VAL A 363 10.64 21.85 0.59
N GLN A 364 11.14 20.69 1.02
CA GLN A 364 10.41 19.78 1.90
C GLN A 364 10.06 20.44 3.25
N LYS A 365 10.97 21.25 3.81
CA LYS A 365 10.73 22.01 5.04
C LYS A 365 9.61 23.05 4.84
N SER A 366 9.64 23.81 3.75
CA SER A 366 8.56 24.77 3.41
C SER A 366 7.21 24.06 3.28
N TYR A 367 7.18 22.90 2.61
CA TYR A 367 5.98 22.09 2.49
C TYR A 367 5.44 21.63 3.85
N LEU A 368 6.32 21.11 4.71
CA LEU A 368 5.94 20.66 6.04
C LEU A 368 5.40 21.81 6.91
N LEU A 369 6.01 23.00 6.84
CA LEU A 369 5.51 24.17 7.57
C LEU A 369 4.11 24.57 7.11
N PHE A 370 3.85 24.55 5.80
CA PHE A 370 2.52 24.79 5.26
C PHE A 370 1.51 23.75 5.75
N GLU A 371 1.82 22.46 5.63
CA GLU A 371 0.93 21.37 6.09
C GLU A 371 0.64 21.45 7.60
N LEU A 372 1.66 21.73 8.43
CA LEU A 372 1.49 21.85 9.88
C LEU A 372 0.73 23.12 10.28
N SER A 373 0.72 24.15 9.45
CA SER A 373 -0.03 25.39 9.72
C SER A 373 -1.53 25.26 9.53
N LYS A 374 -1.97 24.22 8.82
CA LYS A 374 -3.39 23.99 8.54
C LYS A 374 -4.16 23.84 9.83
N LYS A 375 -5.14 24.73 10.05
CA LYS A 375 -6.07 24.57 11.17
C LYS A 375 -6.76 23.21 11.06
N LYS A 376 -6.66 22.42 12.13
CA LYS A 376 -7.45 21.19 12.28
C LYS A 376 -8.91 21.59 12.45
N GLY A 377 -9.66 21.65 11.36
CA GLY A 377 -11.06 22.06 11.34
C GLY A 377 -11.87 21.19 10.38
N ASP A 378 -13.17 21.11 10.65
CA ASP A 378 -14.12 20.51 9.71
C ASP A 378 -14.32 21.50 8.56
N SER A 379 -13.91 21.13 7.34
CA SER A 379 -14.19 21.94 6.15
C SER A 379 -15.68 21.94 5.82
N GLY A 380 -16.47 21.01 6.39
CA GLY A 380 -17.90 20.89 6.12
C GLY A 380 -18.22 20.72 4.63
N GLY A 381 -17.29 20.17 3.84
CA GLY A 381 -17.41 20.06 2.39
C GLY A 381 -17.26 21.39 1.63
N ARG A 382 -16.96 22.51 2.29
CA ARG A 382 -16.72 23.81 1.64
C ARG A 382 -15.25 23.98 1.25
N LYS A 383 -15.00 24.75 0.17
CA LYS A 383 -13.65 25.21 -0.19
C LYS A 383 -13.02 25.87 1.04
N ILE A 384 -11.85 25.38 1.48
CA ILE A 384 -11.15 25.93 2.63
C ILE A 384 -10.52 27.25 2.22
N GLN A 385 -11.02 28.35 2.76
CA GLN A 385 -10.32 29.62 2.69
C GLN A 385 -9.09 29.57 3.59
N LEU A 386 -7.93 29.83 3.02
CA LEU A 386 -6.69 29.92 3.77
C LEU A 386 -6.65 31.22 4.56
N SER A 387 -6.24 31.13 5.83
CA SER A 387 -5.86 32.31 6.59
C SER A 387 -4.70 33.05 5.92
N LYS A 388 -4.50 34.34 6.26
CA LYS A 388 -3.37 35.13 5.77
C LYS A 388 -2.02 34.42 5.98
N LYS A 389 -1.86 33.76 7.14
CA LYS A 389 -0.66 32.97 7.47
C LYS A 389 -0.49 31.74 6.57
N GLU A 390 -1.55 30.98 6.35
CA GLU A 390 -1.51 29.78 5.50
C GLU A 390 -1.26 30.13 4.03
N ASN A 391 -1.84 31.24 3.52
CA ASN A 391 -1.54 31.75 2.19
C ASN A 391 -0.06 32.12 2.05
N LYS A 392 0.49 32.90 2.99
CA LYS A 392 1.92 33.26 2.98
C LYS A 392 2.83 32.03 2.97
N LEU A 393 2.49 30.99 3.74
CA LEU A 393 3.26 29.73 3.75
C LEU A 393 3.13 28.96 2.42
N LEU A 394 1.96 28.99 1.78
CA LEU A 394 1.76 28.39 0.46
C LEU A 394 2.57 29.10 -0.62
N GLU A 395 2.55 30.42 -0.63
CA GLU A 395 3.36 31.26 -1.54
C GLU A 395 4.86 31.01 -1.33
N ASN A 396 5.31 30.95 -0.07
CA ASN A 396 6.70 30.60 0.25
C ASN A 396 7.09 29.22 -0.28
N LEU A 397 6.19 28.24 -0.22
CA LEU A 397 6.41 26.92 -0.82
C LEU A 397 6.54 27.02 -2.34
N PHE A 398 5.63 27.71 -3.01
CA PHE A 398 5.69 27.88 -4.47
C PHE A 398 6.99 28.56 -4.90
N ASN A 399 7.37 29.65 -4.24
CA ASN A 399 8.62 30.35 -4.51
C ASN A 399 9.85 29.46 -4.24
N SER A 400 9.79 28.59 -3.22
CA SER A 400 10.87 27.63 -2.95
C SER A 400 11.01 26.59 -4.07
N VAL A 401 9.90 26.08 -4.59
CA VAL A 401 9.89 25.12 -5.70
C VAL A 401 10.38 25.77 -6.99
N GLU A 402 9.94 27.00 -7.28
CA GLU A 402 10.40 27.75 -8.46
C GLU A 402 11.91 28.03 -8.42
N LYS A 403 12.42 28.55 -7.30
CA LYS A 403 13.87 28.74 -7.10
C LYS A 403 14.66 27.44 -7.26
N PHE A 404 14.12 26.34 -6.74
CA PHE A 404 14.72 25.02 -6.89
C PHE A 404 14.71 24.55 -8.35
N SER A 405 13.58 24.74 -9.06
CA SER A 405 13.43 24.39 -10.48
C SER A 405 14.37 25.17 -11.38
N ASN A 406 14.52 26.47 -11.15
CA ASN A 406 15.42 27.31 -11.93
C ASN A 406 16.89 26.92 -11.71
N LYS A 407 17.25 26.54 -10.48
CA LYS A 407 18.63 26.15 -10.14
C LYS A 407 18.97 24.72 -10.58
N PHE A 408 18.01 23.80 -10.58
CA PHE A 408 18.23 22.39 -10.87
C PHE A 408 17.14 21.80 -11.80
N PRO A 409 16.99 22.30 -13.04
CA PRO A 409 15.88 21.94 -13.94
C PRO A 409 15.82 20.45 -14.28
N GLU A 410 16.98 19.78 -14.32
CA GLU A 410 17.10 18.34 -14.60
C GLU A 410 17.07 17.46 -13.33
N SER A 411 16.73 18.04 -12.17
CA SER A 411 16.71 17.27 -10.93
C SER A 411 15.57 16.28 -10.90
N ILE A 412 15.88 15.02 -10.59
CA ILE A 412 14.88 13.98 -10.36
C ILE A 412 13.90 14.32 -9.23
N PHE A 413 14.24 15.24 -8.33
CA PHE A 413 13.37 15.68 -7.23
C PHE A 413 12.23 16.60 -7.72
N LEU A 414 12.37 17.25 -8.87
CA LEU A 414 11.33 18.13 -9.41
C LEU A 414 10.07 17.38 -9.82
N LYS A 415 10.20 16.12 -10.23
CA LYS A 415 9.06 15.29 -10.66
C LYS A 415 7.95 15.25 -9.61
N PHE A 416 8.30 15.10 -8.33
CA PHE A 416 7.33 15.09 -7.23
C PHE A 416 6.82 16.49 -6.88
N GLU A 417 7.67 17.51 -6.96
CA GLU A 417 7.28 18.87 -6.56
C GLU A 417 6.41 19.57 -7.59
N ASN A 418 6.65 19.38 -8.88
CA ASN A 418 5.79 19.93 -9.92
C ASN A 418 4.37 19.35 -9.81
N ALA A 419 4.27 18.04 -9.60
CA ALA A 419 2.99 17.40 -9.34
C ALA A 419 2.33 17.96 -8.07
N ARG A 420 3.09 18.13 -6.98
CA ARG A 420 2.57 18.70 -5.71
C ARG A 420 2.14 20.16 -5.84
N VAL A 421 2.91 21.01 -6.53
CA VAL A 421 2.57 22.42 -6.73
C VAL A 421 1.31 22.54 -7.58
N ALA A 422 1.23 21.80 -8.69
CA ALA A 422 0.01 21.73 -9.50
C ALA A 422 -1.18 21.30 -8.64
N SER A 423 -0.98 20.27 -7.82
CA SER A 423 -1.98 19.74 -6.88
C SER A 423 -2.50 20.83 -5.93
N LEU A 424 -1.60 21.52 -5.24
CA LEU A 424 -1.95 22.58 -4.29
C LEU A 424 -2.57 23.80 -4.98
N ARG A 425 -2.12 24.17 -6.18
CA ARG A 425 -2.70 25.26 -6.97
C ARG A 425 -4.15 24.98 -7.34
N MET A 426 -4.49 23.74 -7.66
CA MET A 426 -5.88 23.35 -7.96
C MET A 426 -6.74 23.30 -6.71
N GLU A 427 -6.19 22.73 -5.64
CA GLU A 427 -6.89 22.56 -4.37
C GLU A 427 -7.19 23.90 -3.67
N TYR A 428 -6.29 24.88 -3.81
CA TYR A 428 -6.41 26.22 -3.19
C TYR A 428 -6.57 27.34 -4.22
N LYS A 429 -7.00 27.03 -5.44
CA LYS A 429 -7.29 28.05 -6.45
C LYS A 429 -8.36 28.98 -5.89
N LYS A 430 -8.03 30.27 -5.76
CA LYS A 430 -8.99 31.32 -5.41
C LYS A 430 -10.11 31.34 -6.45
#